data_AF-A0A3N5QL02-F1
#
_entry.id   AF-A0A3N5QL02-F1
#
_cell.length_a   1.000
_cell.length_b   1.000
_cell.length_c   1.000
_cell.angle_alpha   90.00
_cell.angle_beta   90.00
_cell.angle_gamma   90.00
#
_symmetry.space_group_name_H-M   'P 1'
#
loop_
_entity.id
_entity.type
_entity.pdbx_description
1 polymer ?
#
loop_
_entity_poly.entity_id
_entity_poly.type
_entity_poly.pdbx_seq_one_letter_code
_entity_poly.pdbx_strand_id
1 'polypeptide(L)' 'MKKQNMDNLWWLSKFGNERSYYMSGAGGNKIAVFPDIESVVVITSTYFNGGMKAHNQTKEILDNYVVPKIKGWE' A
#
# COMPACT_ATOMS: atom_id res chain seq x y z
N MET A 1 15.53 -6.34 6.68
CA MET A 1 15.27 -5.53 5.47
C MET A 1 15.75 -4.10 5.72
N LYS A 2 17.00 -3.79 5.38
CA LYS A 2 17.56 -2.42 5.42
C LYS A 2 18.20 -2.12 4.07
N LYS A 3 17.37 -1.65 3.14
CA LYS A 3 17.71 -0.74 2.04
C LYS A 3 16.38 -0.28 1.44
N GLN A 4 15.87 0.85 1.93
CA GLN A 4 14.84 1.61 1.21
C GLN A 4 15.61 2.40 0.16
N ASN A 5 15.68 1.90 -1.07
CA ASN A 5 16.19 2.54 -2.28
C ASN A 5 15.82 1.57 -3.44
N MET A 6 15.35 1.99 -4.62
CA MET A 6 15.54 3.29 -5.27
C MET A 6 14.73 3.45 -6.57
N ASP A 7 14.71 4.71 -7.03
CA ASP A 7 14.46 5.22 -8.39
C ASP A 7 13.03 5.11 -8.94
N ASN A 8 12.45 6.27 -9.29
CA ASN A 8 11.11 6.46 -9.89
C ASN A 8 9.89 6.55 -8.95
N LEU A 9 10.07 7.00 -7.70
CA LEU A 9 8.97 7.27 -6.74
C LEU A 9 8.18 6.02 -6.25
N TRP A 10 8.78 4.84 -6.34
CA TRP A 10 8.23 3.59 -5.80
C TRP A 10 9.01 3.08 -4.58
N TRP A 11 8.29 2.51 -3.62
CA TRP A 11 8.84 1.93 -2.39
C TRP A 11 8.52 0.44 -2.31
N LEU A 12 9.41 -0.34 -1.68
CA LEU A 12 9.15 -1.74 -1.36
C LEU A 12 8.56 -1.86 0.04
N SER A 13 7.48 -2.63 0.18
CA SER A 13 6.87 -2.94 1.48
C SER A 13 6.26 -4.33 1.48
N LYS A 14 5.86 -4.76 2.68
CA LYS A 14 4.84 -5.77 2.84
C LYS A 14 3.54 -5.12 3.31
N PHE A 15 2.41 -5.53 2.75
CA PHE A 15 1.10 -5.25 3.33
C PHE A 15 0.42 -6.58 3.66
N GLY A 16 -0.03 -6.73 4.90
CA GLY A 16 -0.28 -8.04 5.48
C GLY A 16 1.00 -8.90 5.37
N ASN A 17 0.90 -10.06 4.72
CA ASN A 17 2.04 -10.94 4.43
C ASN A 17 2.55 -10.83 2.98
N GLU A 18 1.99 -9.95 2.15
CA GLU A 18 2.30 -9.88 0.72
C GLU A 18 3.36 -8.86 0.38
N ARG A 19 4.30 -9.27 -0.48
CA ARG A 19 5.32 -8.39 -1.02
C ARG A 19 4.69 -7.43 -2.01
N SER A 20 5.11 -6.17 -1.94
CA SER A 20 4.59 -5.12 -2.79
C SER A 20 5.64 -4.10 -3.18
N TYR A 21 5.40 -3.48 -4.33
CA TYR A 21 5.91 -2.15 -4.64
C TYR A 21 4.75 -1.18 -4.62
N TYR A 22 4.93 -0.02 -4.01
CA TYR A 22 3.86 0.96 -3.84
C TYR A 22 4.33 2.39 -4.07
N MET A 23 3.39 3.27 -4.42
CA MET A 23 3.53 4.72 -4.37
C MET A 23 2.60 5.30 -3.30
N SER A 24 2.91 6.48 -2.78
CA SER A 24 2.14 7.18 -1.77
C SER A 24 2.04 8.66 -2.16
N GLY A 25 0.84 9.21 -2.06
CA GLY A 25 0.53 10.61 -2.37
C GLY A 25 -0.10 11.34 -1.19
N ALA A 26 -0.13 12.67 -1.25
CA ALA A 26 -0.74 13.51 -0.24
C ALA A 26 -2.19 13.09 0.04
N GLY A 27 -2.63 13.25 1.28
CA GLY A 27 -3.98 12.86 1.69
C GLY A 27 -4.21 11.36 1.86
N GLY A 28 -3.18 10.54 1.71
CA GLY A 28 -3.27 9.09 1.88
C GLY A 28 -3.50 8.33 0.57
N ASN A 29 -3.46 8.99 -0.59
CA ASN A 29 -3.52 8.29 -1.87
C ASN A 29 -2.41 7.24 -1.98
N LYS A 30 -2.72 6.06 -2.51
CA LYS A 30 -1.77 4.93 -2.58
C LYS A 30 -2.06 4.05 -3.78
N ILE A 31 -1.00 3.64 -4.48
CA ILE A 31 -1.05 2.56 -5.47
C ILE A 31 -0.13 1.47 -4.93
N ALA A 32 -0.62 0.25 -4.77
CA ALA A 32 0.17 -0.89 -4.33
C ALA A 32 -0.04 -2.06 -5.29
N VAL A 33 1.05 -2.63 -5.77
CA VAL A 33 1.03 -3.79 -6.66
C VAL A 33 1.56 -5.01 -5.92
N PHE A 34 0.87 -6.13 -6.07
CA PHE A 34 1.14 -7.40 -5.40
C PHE A 34 1.34 -8.50 -6.44
N PRO A 35 2.58 -8.75 -6.89
CA PRO A 35 2.87 -9.70 -7.97
C PRO A 35 2.47 -11.15 -7.63
N ASP A 36 2.67 -11.55 -6.38
CA ASP A 36 2.48 -12.94 -5.94
C ASP A 36 1.00 -13.35 -5.91
N ILE A 37 0.08 -12.38 -5.92
CA ILE A 37 -1.38 -12.57 -5.94
C ILE A 37 -2.03 -11.82 -7.13
N GLU A 38 -1.24 -11.53 -8.17
CA GLU A 38 -1.66 -10.95 -9.45
C GLU A 38 -2.64 -9.76 -9.34
N SER A 39 -2.40 -8.85 -8.38
CA SER A 39 -3.35 -7.77 -8.09
C SER A 39 -2.72 -6.39 -7.95
N VAL A 40 -3.52 -5.36 -8.24
CA VAL A 40 -3.20 -3.95 -8.03
C VAL A 40 -4.32 -3.32 -7.21
N VAL A 41 -3.94 -2.62 -6.14
CA VAL A 41 -4.88 -1.86 -5.30
C VAL A 41 -4.60 -0.37 -5.45
N VAL A 42 -5.62 0.38 -5.83
CA VAL A 42 -5.58 1.85 -5.91
C VAL A 42 -6.50 2.41 -4.83
N ILE A 43 -5.94 3.21 -3.93
CA ILE A 43 -6.68 3.93 -2.89
C ILE A 43 -6.63 5.42 -3.21
N THR A 44 -7.80 6.01 -3.42
CA THR A 44 -7.97 7.47 -3.48
C THR A 44 -8.44 8.00 -2.13
N SER A 45 -7.86 9.09 -1.65
CA SER A 45 -8.23 9.71 -0.38
C SER A 45 -8.01 11.23 -0.39
N THR A 46 -8.77 11.94 0.44
CA THR A 46 -8.75 13.39 0.57
C THR A 46 -8.33 13.85 1.98
N TYR A 47 -7.67 12.98 2.77
CA TYR A 47 -7.24 13.30 4.12
C TYR A 47 -5.96 14.17 4.17
N PHE A 48 -5.94 15.26 3.40
CA PHE A 48 -4.74 16.09 3.15
C PHE A 48 -4.14 16.68 4.44
N ASN A 49 -4.98 17.03 5.41
CA ASN A 49 -4.54 17.56 6.70
C ASN A 49 -4.08 16.49 7.69
N GLY A 50 -4.10 15.21 7.30
CA GLY A 50 -3.75 14.08 8.16
C GLY A 50 -2.25 13.83 8.29
N GLY A 51 -1.41 14.39 7.41
CA GLY A 51 0.02 14.13 7.37
C GLY A 51 0.33 12.62 7.40
N MET A 52 1.18 12.19 8.34
CA MET A 52 1.52 10.77 8.51
C MET A 52 0.30 9.89 8.83
N LYS A 53 -0.73 10.42 9.51
CA LYS A 53 -1.94 9.64 9.84
C LYS A 53 -2.66 9.16 8.58
N ALA A 54 -2.65 9.95 7.50
CA ALA A 54 -3.27 9.56 6.24
C ALA A 54 -2.56 8.37 5.57
N HIS A 55 -1.22 8.32 5.68
CA HIS A 55 -0.44 7.17 5.17
C HIS A 55 -0.60 5.93 6.05
N ASN A 56 -0.69 6.10 7.38
CA ASN A 56 -0.93 5.00 8.31
C ASN A 56 -2.32 4.38 8.12
N GLN A 57 -3.36 5.21 7.90
CA GLN A 57 -4.71 4.73 7.65
C GLN A 57 -4.77 3.83 6.40
N THR A 58 -4.17 4.26 5.30
CA THR A 58 -4.19 3.45 4.06
C THR A 58 -3.29 2.22 4.14
N LYS A 59 -2.22 2.26 4.95
CA LYS A 59 -1.49 1.05 5.32
C LYS A 59 -2.39 0.06 6.07
N GLU A 60 -3.13 0.52 7.08
CA GLU A 60 -4.04 -0.32 7.87
C GLU A 60 -5.14 -0.95 7.02
N ILE A 61 -5.73 -0.18 6.09
CA ILE A 61 -6.70 -0.68 5.11
C ILE A 61 -6.11 -1.83 4.29
N LEU A 62 -4.89 -1.67 3.78
CA LEU A 62 -4.22 -2.73 3.01
C LEU A 62 -3.91 -3.94 3.88
N ASP A 63 -3.34 -3.74 5.06
CA ASP A 63 -2.89 -4.82 5.95
C ASP A 63 -4.05 -5.69 6.45
N ASN A 64 -5.12 -5.05 6.92
CA ASN A 64 -6.12 -5.71 7.75
C ASN A 64 -7.40 -6.03 6.99
N TYR A 65 -7.67 -5.35 5.88
CA TYR A 65 -8.96 -5.43 5.20
C TYR A 65 -8.86 -5.87 3.74
N VAL A 66 -7.99 -5.26 2.94
CA VAL A 66 -7.95 -5.52 1.49
C VAL A 66 -7.12 -6.75 1.14
N VAL A 67 -5.84 -6.78 1.50
CA VAL A 67 -4.94 -7.89 1.13
C VAL A 67 -5.41 -9.24 1.67
N PRO A 68 -5.87 -9.36 2.94
CA PRO A 68 -6.39 -10.62 3.45
C PRO A 68 -7.62 -11.13 2.71
N LYS A 69 -8.43 -10.23 2.13
CA LYS A 69 -9.65 -10.61 1.40
C LYS A 69 -9.37 -11.04 -0.02
N ILE A 70 -8.44 -10.39 -0.73
CA ILE A 70 -8.05 -10.81 -2.09
C ILE A 70 -7.55 -12.27 -2.08
N LYS A 71 -6.78 -12.66 -1.07
CA LYS A 71 -6.32 -14.06 -0.90
C LYS A 71 -7.42 -15.09 -0.67
N GLY A 72 -8.57 -14.68 -0.11
CA GLY A 72 -9.67 -15.59 0.20
C GLY A 72 -10.66 -15.76 -0.95
N TRP A 73 -10.32 -15.31 -2.16
CA TRP A 73 -11.18 -15.38 -3.35
C TRP A 73 -10.78 -16.52 -4.31
N GLU A 74 -9.82 -17.36 -3.92
CA GLU A 74 -9.51 -18.66 -4.56
C GLU A 74 -10.45 -19.77 -4.05
#